data_AF-A0A2E3C8P5-F1
#
_entry.id   AF-A0A2E3C8P5-F1
#
_cell.length_a   1.000
_cell.length_b   1.000
_cell.length_c   1.000
_cell.angle_alpha   90.00
_cell.angle_beta   90.00
_cell.angle_gamma   90.00
#
_symmetry.space_group_name_H-M   'P 1'
#
loop_
_entity.id
_entity.type
_entity.pdbx_description
1 polymer ?
#
loop_
_entity_poly.entity_id
_entity_poly.type
_entity_poly.pdbx_seq_one_letter_code
_entity_poly.pdbx_strand_id
1 'polypeptide(L)'
;MNLCLICARKGSKRLPNKNLLKIKNKSLLRHSIEHAMSCPNIDKVVVSTDCPSIADEGKKYGAQVPFLRPKLLSGDKTPEWKVWQHALTFYNNKN
;
A
#
# COMPACT_ATOMS: atom_id res chain seq x y z
N MET A 1 -8.67 14.23 -8.97
CA MET A 1 -8.65 12.86 -8.45
C MET A 1 -7.69 12.79 -7.27
N ASN A 2 -8.20 12.48 -6.08
CA ASN A 2 -7.46 12.40 -4.83
C ASN A 2 -7.09 10.94 -4.56
N LEU A 3 -5.79 10.65 -4.63
CA LEU A 3 -5.24 9.32 -4.42
C LEU A 3 -4.72 9.19 -2.99
N CYS A 4 -5.15 8.16 -2.27
CA CYS A 4 -4.53 7.74 -1.02
C CYS A 4 -3.60 6.56 -1.30
N LEU A 5 -2.31 6.73 -1.00
CA LEU A 5 -1.30 5.69 -1.19
C LEU A 5 -0.87 5.10 0.16
N ILE A 6 -1.13 3.82 0.35
CA ILE A 6 -0.70 3.06 1.53
C ILE A 6 0.58 2.29 1.18
N CYS A 7 1.71 2.70 1.75
CA CYS A 7 3.01 2.05 1.56
C CYS A 7 3.19 0.84 2.51
N ALA A 8 3.01 -0.38 2.01
CA ALA A 8 3.00 -1.59 2.81
C ALA A 8 4.04 -2.62 2.34
N ARG A 9 5.29 -2.48 2.77
CA ARG A 9 6.38 -3.41 2.37
C ARG A 9 6.48 -4.67 3.24
N LYS A 10 7.04 -5.76 2.69
CA LYS A 10 7.32 -7.00 3.45
C LYS A 10 8.31 -6.77 4.59
N GLY A 11 9.44 -6.13 4.27
CA GLY A 11 10.64 -6.03 5.12
C GLY A 11 10.55 -5.09 6.32
N SER A 12 9.58 -5.27 7.21
CA SER A 12 9.46 -4.42 8.41
C SER A 12 10.55 -4.74 9.46
N LYS A 13 11.46 -3.79 9.71
CA LYS A 13 12.62 -3.97 10.63
C LYS A 13 12.24 -4.36 12.06
N ARG A 14 11.32 -3.62 12.66
CA ARG A 14 10.98 -3.74 14.09
C ARG A 14 10.00 -4.88 14.37
N LEU A 15 9.20 -5.25 13.38
CA LEU A 15 8.16 -6.25 13.53
C LEU A 15 7.94 -6.94 12.18
N PRO A 16 8.43 -8.18 12.00
CA PRO A 16 8.26 -8.93 10.75
C PRO A 16 6.78 -9.03 10.35
N ASN A 17 6.49 -8.89 9.05
CA ASN A 17 5.14 -8.98 8.49
C ASN A 17 4.08 -8.07 9.15
N LYS A 18 4.48 -6.93 9.75
CA LYS A 18 3.57 -6.04 10.52
C LYS A 18 2.26 -5.70 9.82
N ASN A 19 2.28 -5.55 8.49
CA ASN A 19 1.10 -5.14 7.72
C ASN A 19 0.01 -6.21 7.70
N LEU A 20 0.37 -7.48 7.88
CA LEU A 20 -0.55 -8.61 7.97
C LEU A 20 -0.89 -9.00 9.42
N LEU A 21 -0.17 -8.47 10.41
CA LEU A 21 -0.46 -8.74 11.82
C LEU A 21 -1.82 -8.18 12.20
N LYS A 22 -2.58 -8.97 12.95
CA LYS A 22 -3.93 -8.65 13.37
C LYS A 22 -3.95 -7.87 14.68
N ILE A 23 -4.68 -6.77 14.70
CA ILE A 23 -5.05 -6.00 15.89
C ILE A 23 -6.58 -6.02 15.94
N LYS A 24 -7.16 -6.55 17.02
CA LYS A 24 -8.62 -6.70 17.16
C LYS A 24 -9.25 -7.39 15.93
N ASN A 25 -8.71 -8.54 15.53
CA ASN A 25 -9.16 -9.37 14.40
C ASN A 25 -9.02 -8.79 12.98
N LYS A 26 -8.43 -7.59 12.83
CA LYS A 26 -8.17 -6.94 11.54
C LYS A 26 -6.68 -6.76 11.33
N SER A 27 -6.16 -7.04 10.14
CA SER A 27 -4.75 -6.76 9.85
C SER A 27 -4.46 -5.26 9.96
N LEU A 28 -3.21 -4.90 10.25
CA LEU A 28 -2.81 -3.48 10.27
C LEU A 28 -3.11 -2.80 8.92
N LEU A 29 -2.88 -3.50 7.80
CA LEU A 29 -3.22 -3.01 6.48
C LEU A 29 -4.72 -2.76 6.33
N ARG A 30 -5.56 -3.70 6.78
CA ARG A 30 -7.01 -3.56 6.72
C ARG A 30 -7.48 -2.31 7.47
N HIS A 31 -6.95 -2.04 8.66
CA HIS A 31 -7.30 -0.82 9.40
C HIS A 31 -7.03 0.45 8.59
N SER A 32 -5.86 0.54 7.95
CA SER A 32 -5.51 1.68 7.08
C SER A 32 -6.43 1.80 5.87
N ILE A 33 -6.78 0.67 5.23
CA ILE A 33 -7.68 0.67 4.07
C ILE A 33 -9.08 1.11 4.45
N GLU A 34 -9.67 0.53 5.50
CA GLU A 34 -11.01 0.88 5.95
C GLU A 34 -11.09 2.36 6.36
N HIS A 35 -10.05 2.87 7.03
CA HIS A 35 -10.00 4.29 7.38
C HIS A 35 -9.92 5.20 6.14
N ALA A 36 -9.05 4.87 5.18
CA ALA A 36 -8.94 5.64 3.93
C ALA A 36 -10.23 5.60 3.11
N MET A 37 -10.91 4.46 3.04
CA MET A 37 -12.20 4.30 2.35
C MET A 37 -13.34 5.04 3.05
N SER A 38 -13.24 5.30 4.36
CA SER A 38 -14.25 6.07 5.10
C SER A 38 -14.16 7.59 4.87
N CYS A 39 -13.08 8.07 4.25
CA CYS A 39 -12.88 9.48 3.98
C CYS A 39 -13.58 9.91 2.67
N PRO A 40 -14.56 10.83 2.70
CA PRO A 40 -15.32 11.22 1.51
C PRO A 40 -14.47 11.92 0.42
N ASN A 41 -13.32 12.49 0.80
CA ASN A 41 -12.46 13.23 -0.11
C ASN A 41 -11.40 12.36 -0.81
N ILE A 42 -11.40 11.04 -0.58
CA ILE A 42 -10.46 10.10 -1.20
C ILE A 42 -11.17 9.34 -2.31
N ASP A 43 -10.75 9.55 -3.57
CA ASP A 43 -11.38 8.92 -4.73
C ASP A 43 -10.87 7.48 -4.92
N LYS A 44 -9.60 7.23 -4.61
CA LYS A 44 -8.95 5.93 -4.80
C LYS A 44 -7.98 5.61 -3.67
N VAL A 45 -8.15 4.43 -3.07
CA VAL A 45 -7.19 3.85 -2.12
C VAL A 45 -6.30 2.86 -2.85
N VAL A 46 -4.99 3.08 -2.79
CA VAL A 46 -3.98 2.27 -3.49
C VAL A 46 -2.98 1.72 -2.49
N VAL A 47 -2.68 0.42 -2.56
CA VAL A 47 -1.60 -0.18 -1.79
C VAL A 47 -0.38 -0.36 -2.68
N SER A 48 0.76 0.17 -2.22
CA SER A 48 2.07 -0.06 -2.83
C SER A 48 2.84 -1.08 -1.99
N THR A 49 3.11 -2.26 -2.55
CA THR A 49 3.78 -3.36 -1.87
C THR A 49 4.67 -4.16 -2.80
N ASP A 50 5.74 -4.73 -2.25
CA ASP A 50 6.64 -5.70 -2.90
C ASP A 50 6.26 -7.15 -2.60
N CYS A 51 5.14 -7.39 -1.92
CA CYS A 51 4.76 -8.71 -1.43
C CYS A 51 3.39 -9.15 -1.96
N PRO A 52 3.28 -10.29 -2.65
CA PRO A 52 2.00 -10.82 -3.13
C PRO A 52 0.96 -10.98 -2.02
N SER A 53 1.34 -11.52 -0.85
CA SER A 53 0.39 -11.71 0.26
C SER A 53 -0.18 -10.39 0.82
N ILE A 54 0.61 -9.33 0.85
CA ILE A 54 0.15 -7.99 1.24
C ILE A 54 -0.75 -7.40 0.15
N ALA A 55 -0.44 -7.67 -1.12
CA ALA A 55 -1.28 -7.24 -2.24
C ALA A 55 -2.66 -7.91 -2.18
N ASP A 56 -2.71 -9.21 -1.92
CA ASP A 56 -3.96 -9.96 -1.83
C ASP A 56 -4.81 -9.51 -0.64
N GLU A 57 -4.19 -9.25 0.51
CA GLU A 57 -4.87 -8.64 1.66
C GLU A 57 -5.44 -7.26 1.30
N GLY A 58 -4.69 -6.43 0.58
CA GLY A 58 -5.16 -5.12 0.13
C GLY A 58 -6.39 -5.20 -0.79
N LYS A 59 -6.32 -6.07 -1.81
CA LYS A 59 -7.42 -6.32 -2.74
C LYS A 59 -8.67 -6.83 -2.02
N LYS A 60 -8.48 -7.74 -1.07
CA LYS A 60 -9.57 -8.33 -0.27
C LYS A 60 -10.42 -7.29 0.45
N TYR A 61 -9.84 -6.17 0.88
CA TYR A 61 -10.55 -5.09 1.57
C TYR A 61 -10.83 -3.87 0.69
N GLY A 62 -10.79 -4.02 -0.63
CA GLY A 62 -11.26 -3.01 -1.57
C GLY A 62 -10.22 -1.97 -2.01
N ALA A 63 -8.96 -2.09 -1.59
CA ALA A 63 -7.91 -1.24 -2.12
C ALA A 63 -7.43 -1.72 -3.49
N GLN A 64 -7.03 -0.79 -4.35
CA GLN A 64 -6.39 -1.10 -5.62
C GLN A 64 -4.93 -1.49 -5.38
N VAL A 65 -4.47 -2.55 -6.04
CA VAL A 65 -3.06 -2.96 -6.04
C VAL A 65 -2.61 -3.17 -7.49
N PRO A 66 -2.43 -2.08 -8.24
CA PRO A 66 -2.34 -2.15 -9.69
C PRO A 66 -0.94 -2.57 -10.19
N PHE A 67 0.04 -2.64 -9.28
CA PHE A 67 1.40 -3.08 -9.52
C PHE A 67 1.96 -3.77 -8.27
N LEU A 68 3.02 -4.55 -8.47
CA LEU A 68 3.96 -4.87 -7.39
C LEU A 68 5.12 -3.89 -7.46
N ARG A 69 5.44 -3.30 -6.31
CA ARG A 69 6.53 -2.34 -6.18
C ARG A 69 7.88 -3.02 -6.40
N PRO A 70 8.75 -2.47 -7.28
CA PRO A 70 10.09 -2.98 -7.50
C PRO A 70 10.91 -3.11 -6.19
N LYS A 71 11.76 -4.15 -6.10
CA LYS A 71 12.61 -4.39 -4.92
C LYS A 71 13.52 -3.20 -4.59
N LEU A 72 14.02 -2.48 -5.60
CA LEU A 72 14.87 -1.30 -5.42
C LEU A 72 14.16 -0.16 -4.66
N LEU A 73 12.82 -0.15 -4.67
CA LEU A 73 11.99 0.82 -3.95
C LEU A 73 11.51 0.29 -2.58
N SER A 74 12.04 -0.84 -2.13
CA SER A 74 11.59 -1.54 -0.91
C SER A 74 12.66 -1.62 0.19
N GLY A 75 13.81 -0.99 -0.05
CA GLY A 75 14.90 -0.91 0.89
C GLY A 75 14.61 0.04 2.05
N ASP A 76 15.32 -0.17 3.16
CA ASP A 76 15.16 0.64 4.37
C ASP A 76 15.62 2.10 4.21
N LYS A 77 16.55 2.33 3.27
CA LYS A 77 17.09 3.64 2.93
C LYS A 77 16.38 4.26 1.72
N THR A 78 15.38 3.59 1.15
CA THR A 78 14.63 4.14 0.02
C THR A 78 13.80 5.32 0.51
N PRO A 79 13.97 6.53 -0.07
CA PRO A 79 13.10 7.66 0.24
C PRO A 79 11.66 7.39 -0.17
N GLU A 80 10.71 7.73 0.69
CA GLU A 80 9.30 7.42 0.46
C GLU A 80 8.74 8.13 -0.79
N TRP A 81 9.24 9.33 -1.12
CA TRP A 81 8.84 10.05 -2.33
C TRP A 81 9.11 9.28 -3.63
N LYS A 82 10.12 8.39 -3.68
CA LYS A 82 10.34 7.53 -4.85
C LYS A 82 9.23 6.48 -5.02
N VAL A 83 8.63 6.05 -3.91
CA VAL A 83 7.46 5.17 -3.92
C VAL A 83 6.23 5.91 -4.44
N TRP A 84 6.07 7.18 -4.05
CA TRP A 84 5.01 8.05 -4.56
C TRP A 84 5.17 8.28 -6.07
N GLN A 85 6.38 8.62 -6.52
CA GLN A 85 6.69 8.81 -7.93
C GLN A 85 6.36 7.56 -8.75
N HIS A 86 6.77 6.38 -8.30
CA HIS A 86 6.44 5.11 -8.97
C HIS A 86 4.92 4.91 -9.12
N ALA A 87 4.15 5.19 -8.06
CA ALA A 87 2.69 5.07 -8.12
C ALA A 87 2.09 6.08 -9.11
N LEU A 88 2.50 7.35 -9.07
CA LEU A 88 2.00 8.39 -9.96
C LEU A 88 2.38 8.14 -11.42
N THR A 89 3.62 7.71 -11.69
CA THR A 89 4.07 7.33 -13.04
C THR A 89 3.23 6.21 -13.63
N PHE A 90 2.87 5.21 -12.84
CA PHE A 90 1.98 4.13 -13.31
C PHE A 90 0.62 4.67 -13.76
N TYR A 91 0.03 5.61 -13.02
CA TYR A 91 -1.27 6.20 -13.38
C TYR A 91 -1.16 7.19 -14.54
N ASN A 92 -0.05 7.92 -14.66
CA ASN A 92 0.18 8.83 -15.78
C ASN A 92 0.38 8.07 -17.10
N ASN A 93 1.08 6.95 -17.09
CA ASN A 93 1.35 6.15 -18.30
C ASN A 93 0.15 5.31 -18.78
N LYS A 94 -0.97 5.32 -18.05
CA LYS A 94 -2.22 4.64 -18.42
C LYS A 94 -3.28 5.56 -19.03
N ASN A 95 -2.98 6.86 -19.11
CA ASN A 95 -3.72 7.84 -19.90
C ASN A 95 -3.01 8.05 -21.24
#